data_AF-A0A2G8DKP3-F1
#
_entry.id   AF-A0A2G8DKP3-F1
#
_cell.length_a   1.000
_cell.length_b   1.000
_cell.length_c   1.000
_cell.angle_alpha   90.00
_cell.angle_beta   90.00
_cell.angle_gamma   90.00
#
_symmetry.space_group_name_H-M   'P 1'
#
loop_
_entity.id
_entity.type
_entity.pdbx_description
1 polymer ?
#
loop_
_entity_poly.entity_id
_entity_poly.type
_entity_poly.pdbx_seq_one_letter_code
_entity_poly.pdbx_strand_id
1 'polypeptide(L)'
;MADHHLKFALSAKARRAAVVFLFVFVLSYVFTSVSVWTTDSRFLTVSRFIRVYGHENLIRGTGYAPEQYRFGGFYLVENFFKYIPLKWYDVYNSNLSGLLTSEEAWTDEMQKNVDKFFPQDDREEMIGEVQRVIDETLESFFPGNALVQNLLRGMIDGLQWQSYLTNIEETLLTLGEMIPENIRNHLLEDSEETRLVNGYFTSRFFLFMILLTIIYFLCREFLNPVQSLFGVVLFAALVPIALQDFLQAETVLSLLLFSSMLLLTKRDGSRLILFLVTILCCTARTDHALFGALIYGLIHGTESLRRRQWSRALFSALLLIIPVVATALISGFLFPEAEYYVDLIQFEFNITHIWSWIFPSILLLLPIVFFSQIKHFEFYRKTWTWIPLFVGTNFVLGKTAEVRLFLPLVIYSIPLVIGGVIRSLEGEKNLANSREA
;
A
#
# COMPACT_ATOMS: atom_id res chain seq x y z
N MET A 1 18.56 30.61 -44.09
CA MET A 1 19.29 30.17 -42.88
C MET A 1 18.27 29.91 -41.77
N ALA A 2 17.36 28.96 -42.04
CA ALA A 2 16.22 28.64 -41.19
C ALA A 2 16.22 27.13 -40.94
N ASP A 3 15.86 26.76 -39.71
CA ASP A 3 15.42 25.43 -39.28
C ASP A 3 16.45 24.29 -39.27
N HIS A 4 17.38 24.41 -38.32
CA HIS A 4 17.95 23.26 -37.61
C HIS A 4 17.20 22.97 -36.29
N HIS A 5 15.86 23.05 -36.31
CA HIS A 5 15.04 22.60 -35.19
C HIS A 5 14.64 21.12 -35.34
N LEU A 6 15.37 20.29 -34.59
CA LEU A 6 15.01 18.95 -34.10
C LEU A 6 14.10 18.08 -34.99
N LYS A 7 14.70 17.40 -35.97
CA LYS A 7 14.16 16.12 -36.48
C LYS A 7 14.50 14.96 -35.54
N PHE A 8 13.91 14.96 -34.34
CA PHE A 8 13.64 13.71 -33.62
C PHE A 8 12.13 13.48 -33.65
N ALA A 9 11.58 13.30 -34.85
CA ALA A 9 10.21 12.87 -35.00
C ALA A 9 10.12 11.41 -34.54
N LEU A 10 9.88 11.19 -33.25
CA LEU A 10 9.56 9.88 -32.69
C LEU A 10 8.45 9.24 -33.56
N SER A 11 8.65 7.98 -33.93
CA SER A 11 7.64 7.22 -34.68
C SER A 11 6.29 7.29 -33.96
N ALA A 12 5.16 7.19 -34.68
CA ALA A 12 3.84 7.23 -34.06
C ALA A 12 3.68 6.18 -32.93
N LYS A 13 4.36 5.04 -33.05
CA LYS A 13 4.43 4.00 -32.01
C LYS A 13 5.22 4.46 -30.78
N ALA A 14 6.38 5.10 -30.99
CA ALA A 14 7.19 5.63 -29.91
C ALA A 14 6.49 6.78 -29.16
N ARG A 15 5.78 7.66 -29.88
CA ARG A 15 4.94 8.72 -29.26
C ARG A 15 3.84 8.13 -28.39
N ARG A 16 3.12 7.10 -28.88
CA ARG A 16 2.08 6.42 -28.08
C ARG A 16 2.67 5.74 -26.85
N ALA A 17 3.81 5.08 -26.98
CA ALA A 17 4.50 4.46 -25.85
C ALA A 17 4.94 5.51 -24.80
N ALA A 18 5.48 6.64 -25.25
CA ALA A 18 5.85 7.76 -24.38
C ALA A 18 4.65 8.34 -23.63
N VAL A 19 3.50 8.49 -24.30
CA VAL A 19 2.26 8.95 -23.65
C VAL A 19 1.79 7.97 -22.58
N VAL A 20 1.77 6.66 -22.86
CA VAL A 20 1.38 5.64 -21.87
C VAL A 20 2.36 5.64 -20.69
N PHE A 21 3.66 5.73 -20.96
CA PHE A 21 4.68 5.79 -19.92
C PHE A 21 4.51 7.03 -19.05
N LEU A 22 4.39 8.22 -19.64
CA LEU A 22 4.18 9.47 -18.91
C LEU A 22 2.90 9.41 -18.07
N PHE A 23 1.82 8.87 -18.64
CA PHE A 23 0.55 8.73 -17.95
C PHE A 23 0.68 7.85 -16.70
N VAL A 24 1.29 6.69 -16.84
CA VAL A 24 1.51 5.75 -15.73
C VAL A 24 2.50 6.31 -14.70
N PHE A 25 3.55 7.00 -15.14
CA PHE A 25 4.51 7.68 -14.28
C PHE A 25 3.83 8.72 -13.40
N VAL A 26 3.07 9.63 -14.00
CA VAL A 26 2.35 10.69 -13.27
C VAL A 26 1.36 10.09 -12.29
N LEU A 27 0.56 9.10 -12.71
CA LEU A 27 -0.42 8.46 -11.84
C LEU A 27 0.23 7.75 -10.66
N SER A 28 1.39 7.12 -10.87
CA SER A 28 2.16 6.47 -9.80
C SER A 28 2.78 7.47 -8.84
N TYR A 29 3.27 8.60 -9.35
CA TYR A 29 3.82 9.67 -8.53
C TYR A 29 2.74 10.29 -7.65
N VAL A 30 1.59 10.63 -8.23
CA VAL A 30 0.44 11.18 -7.50
C VAL A 30 -0.02 10.21 -6.43
N PHE A 31 -0.22 8.94 -6.77
CA PHE A 31 -0.64 7.92 -5.81
C PHE A 31 0.36 7.78 -4.65
N THR A 32 1.66 7.67 -4.96
CA THR A 32 2.70 7.54 -3.93
C THR A 32 2.74 8.78 -3.04
N SER A 33 2.69 9.99 -3.62
CA SER A 33 2.70 11.24 -2.85
C SER A 33 1.47 11.36 -1.94
N VAL A 34 0.27 11.07 -2.45
CA VAL A 34 -0.97 11.09 -1.65
C VAL A 34 -0.90 10.08 -0.50
N SER A 35 -0.34 8.89 -0.74
CA SER A 35 -0.18 7.88 0.31
C SER A 35 0.76 8.34 1.43
N VAL A 36 1.85 9.03 1.06
CA VAL A 36 2.78 9.64 2.02
C VAL A 36 2.03 10.71 2.83
N TRP A 37 1.41 11.69 2.18
CA TRP A 37 0.79 12.84 2.85
C TRP A 37 -0.43 12.50 3.73
N THR A 38 -1.18 11.46 3.37
CA THR A 38 -2.43 11.13 4.08
C THR A 38 -2.25 10.06 5.14
N THR A 39 -1.25 9.18 5.01
CA THR A 39 -1.10 8.03 5.91
C THR A 39 0.26 8.02 6.59
N ASP A 40 1.35 7.96 5.82
CA ASP A 40 2.69 7.79 6.39
C ASP A 40 3.17 9.05 7.16
N SER A 41 2.84 10.25 6.67
CA SER A 41 3.22 11.55 7.25
C SER A 41 2.28 12.08 8.35
N ARG A 42 1.10 11.50 8.56
CA ARG A 42 0.15 12.00 9.59
C ARG A 42 0.34 11.37 10.97
N PHE A 43 0.92 10.17 11.01
CA PHE A 43 1.23 9.44 12.25
C PHE A 43 2.74 9.42 12.57
N LEU A 44 3.49 10.27 11.84
CA LEU A 44 4.93 10.57 11.85
C LEU A 44 5.82 9.57 12.58
N THR A 45 6.12 9.81 13.84
CA THR A 45 7.20 9.13 14.55
C THR A 45 6.85 7.69 14.88
N VAL A 46 5.61 7.44 15.34
CA VAL A 46 5.17 6.10 15.75
C VAL A 46 5.03 5.18 14.55
N SER A 47 4.44 5.66 13.45
CA SER A 47 4.31 4.87 12.21
C SER A 47 5.68 4.52 11.62
N ARG A 48 6.60 5.50 11.56
CA ARG A 48 7.97 5.28 11.11
C ARG A 48 8.72 4.29 12.00
N PHE A 49 8.64 4.47 13.31
CA PHE A 49 9.25 3.56 14.28
C PHE A 49 8.75 2.12 14.13
N ILE A 50 7.42 1.93 14.10
CA ILE A 50 6.82 0.60 13.92
C ILE A 50 7.24 -0.01 12.58
N ARG A 51 7.30 0.78 11.51
CA ARG A 51 7.71 0.30 10.18
C ARG A 51 9.18 -0.14 10.15
N VAL A 52 10.08 0.65 10.72
CA VAL A 52 11.52 0.32 10.80
C VAL A 52 11.72 -0.92 11.66
N TYR A 53 11.15 -0.93 12.87
CA TYR A 53 11.25 -2.06 13.79
C TYR A 53 10.66 -3.35 13.19
N GLY A 54 9.47 -3.26 12.58
CA GLY A 54 8.84 -4.38 11.88
C GLY A 54 9.70 -4.89 10.73
N HIS A 55 10.28 -3.99 9.94
CA HIS A 55 11.20 -4.36 8.85
C HIS A 55 12.44 -5.10 9.37
N GLU A 56 13.11 -4.57 10.41
CA GLU A 56 14.29 -5.21 10.99
C GLU A 56 13.99 -6.63 11.47
N ASN A 57 12.86 -6.84 12.15
CA ASN A 57 12.47 -8.17 12.61
C ASN A 57 12.22 -9.12 11.43
N LEU A 58 11.56 -8.64 10.38
CA LEU A 58 11.30 -9.46 9.18
C LEU A 58 12.59 -9.85 8.45
N ILE A 59 13.56 -8.93 8.36
CA ILE A 59 14.89 -9.19 7.78
C ILE A 59 15.69 -10.17 8.66
N ARG A 60 15.61 -10.02 9.99
CA ARG A 60 16.26 -10.94 10.95
C ARG A 60 15.60 -12.32 11.01
N GLY A 61 14.40 -12.49 10.48
CA GLY A 61 13.65 -13.75 10.52
C GLY A 61 12.88 -13.97 11.83
N THR A 62 12.75 -12.93 12.65
CA THR A 62 12.07 -12.97 13.97
C THR A 62 10.71 -12.25 13.96
N GLY A 63 10.19 -11.95 12.77
CA GLY A 63 8.86 -11.37 12.60
C GLY A 63 7.74 -12.40 12.70
N TYR A 64 6.50 -11.91 12.75
CA TYR A 64 5.32 -12.75 12.87
C TYR A 64 4.76 -13.18 11.51
N ALA A 65 4.14 -14.35 11.46
CA ALA A 65 3.39 -14.84 10.31
C ALA A 65 1.99 -14.17 10.25
N PRO A 66 1.47 -13.87 9.05
CA PRO A 66 1.98 -14.30 7.74
C PRO A 66 3.03 -13.38 7.11
N GLU A 67 3.36 -12.21 7.68
CA GLU A 67 4.29 -11.25 7.06
C GLU A 67 5.71 -11.81 6.91
N GLN A 68 6.18 -12.58 7.89
CA GLN A 68 7.48 -13.26 7.84
C GLN A 68 7.61 -14.20 6.63
N TYR A 69 6.49 -14.77 6.16
CA TYR A 69 6.47 -15.64 4.99
C TYR A 69 6.46 -14.88 3.66
N ARG A 70 6.33 -13.55 3.69
CA ARG A 70 6.19 -12.66 2.53
C ARG A 70 7.43 -11.78 2.34
N PHE A 71 8.60 -12.37 2.50
CA PHE A 71 9.88 -11.68 2.65
C PHE A 71 10.38 -10.93 1.41
N GLY A 72 9.98 -11.32 0.18
CA GLY A 72 10.61 -10.83 -1.06
C GLY A 72 10.56 -9.31 -1.23
N GLY A 73 9.44 -8.66 -0.88
CA GLY A 73 9.30 -7.21 -0.96
C GLY A 73 10.22 -6.49 0.02
N PHE A 74 10.38 -7.02 1.22
CA PHE A 74 11.25 -6.47 2.27
C PHE A 74 12.73 -6.52 1.85
N TYR A 75 13.19 -7.65 1.30
CA TYR A 75 14.56 -7.78 0.81
C TYR A 75 14.88 -6.82 -0.34
N LEU A 76 13.92 -6.54 -1.23
CA LEU A 76 14.10 -5.53 -2.27
C LEU A 76 14.23 -4.12 -1.69
N VAL A 77 13.47 -3.80 -0.64
CA VAL A 77 13.62 -2.51 0.05
C VAL A 77 14.98 -2.41 0.70
N GLU A 78 15.36 -3.44 1.46
CA GLU A 78 16.59 -3.48 2.25
C GLU A 78 17.85 -3.42 1.38
N ASN A 79 17.87 -4.14 0.26
CA ASN A 79 19.11 -4.29 -0.52
C ASN A 79 19.16 -3.42 -1.78
N PHE A 80 18.04 -2.80 -2.19
CA PHE A 80 17.97 -2.06 -3.45
C PHE A 80 17.29 -0.70 -3.32
N PHE A 81 15.99 -0.66 -2.97
CA PHE A 81 15.23 0.59 -3.05
C PHE A 81 15.66 1.65 -2.03
N LYS A 82 16.15 1.26 -0.84
CA LYS A 82 16.64 2.23 0.15
C LYS A 82 17.87 3.02 -0.32
N TYR A 83 18.61 2.53 -1.31
CA TYR A 83 19.80 3.18 -1.84
C TYR A 83 19.54 4.09 -3.04
N ILE A 84 18.29 4.20 -3.50
CA ILE A 84 17.93 5.12 -4.58
C ILE A 84 17.75 6.52 -3.97
N PRO A 85 18.50 7.55 -4.43
CA PRO A 85 18.50 8.88 -3.83
C PRO A 85 17.29 9.71 -4.31
N LEU A 86 16.07 9.19 -4.12
CA LEU A 86 14.83 9.90 -4.44
C LEU A 86 14.19 10.38 -3.13
N LYS A 87 14.35 11.68 -2.85
CA LYS A 87 13.75 12.31 -1.67
C LYS A 87 12.27 12.58 -1.92
N TRP A 88 11.42 11.93 -1.13
CA TRP A 88 9.98 12.17 -1.15
C TRP A 88 9.64 13.39 -0.29
N TYR A 89 8.67 14.19 -0.74
CA TYR A 89 8.25 15.38 -0.03
C TYR A 89 7.40 15.02 1.20
N ASP A 90 8.05 14.97 2.36
CA ASP A 90 7.44 14.69 3.67
C ASP A 90 7.57 15.91 4.61
N VAL A 91 6.76 16.93 4.33
CA VAL A 91 6.75 18.22 5.03
C VAL A 91 6.56 18.08 6.53
N TYR A 92 5.70 17.16 6.93
CA TYR A 92 5.34 17.02 8.33
C TYR A 92 6.54 16.49 9.14
N ASN A 93 7.28 15.52 8.60
CA ASN A 93 8.49 15.03 9.25
C ASN A 93 9.61 16.06 9.21
N SER A 94 9.84 16.72 8.08
CA SER A 94 10.89 17.75 7.99
C SER A 94 10.63 18.91 8.94
N ASN A 95 9.36 19.36 9.03
CA ASN A 95 8.97 20.43 9.94
C ASN A 95 9.11 20.00 11.39
N LEU A 96 8.57 18.83 11.78
CA LEU A 96 8.69 18.34 13.15
C LEU A 96 10.15 18.12 13.55
N SER A 97 10.95 17.51 12.68
CA SER A 97 12.39 17.34 12.91
C SER A 97 13.07 18.70 13.08
N GLY A 98 12.79 19.68 12.21
CA GLY A 98 13.34 21.02 12.32
C GLY A 98 13.00 21.67 13.66
N LEU A 99 11.71 21.70 14.02
CA LEU A 99 11.21 22.29 15.27
C LEU A 99 11.85 21.68 16.53
N LEU A 100 12.17 20.39 16.50
CA LEU A 100 12.77 19.66 17.61
C LEU A 100 14.31 19.73 17.63
N THR A 101 14.97 20.10 16.53
CA THR A 101 16.44 19.91 16.44
C THR A 101 17.22 21.13 15.97
N SER A 102 16.56 22.19 15.52
CA SER A 102 17.23 23.36 14.96
C SER A 102 16.51 24.65 15.33
N GLU A 103 17.24 25.57 15.96
CA GLU A 103 16.80 26.96 16.15
C GLU A 103 16.49 27.65 14.81
N GLU A 104 17.22 27.32 13.74
CA GLU A 104 17.00 27.93 12.41
C GLU A 104 15.62 27.60 11.81
N ALA A 105 14.97 26.53 12.29
CA ALA A 105 13.61 26.18 11.87
C ALA A 105 12.53 27.09 12.49
N TRP A 106 12.85 27.79 13.58
CA TRP A 106 11.97 28.71 14.30
C TRP A 106 11.94 30.10 13.64
N THR A 107 11.36 30.15 12.45
CA THR A 107 11.14 31.40 11.72
C THR A 107 9.90 32.15 12.23
N ASP A 108 9.80 33.45 11.97
CA ASP A 108 8.61 34.27 12.28
C ASP A 108 7.30 33.66 11.73
N GLU A 109 7.35 33.01 10.57
CA GLU A 109 6.19 32.33 9.99
C GLU A 109 5.81 31.08 10.78
N MET A 110 6.80 30.31 11.21
CA MET A 110 6.58 29.12 12.04
C MET A 110 6.03 29.50 13.41
N GLN A 111 6.59 30.55 14.03
CA GLN A 111 6.10 31.08 15.30
C GLN A 111 4.64 31.50 15.20
N LYS A 112 4.26 32.25 14.14
CA LYS A 112 2.86 32.61 13.88
C LYS A 112 1.94 31.40 13.68
N ASN A 113 2.44 30.34 13.06
CA ASN A 113 1.66 29.10 12.90
C ASN A 113 1.44 28.42 14.24
N VAL A 114 2.48 28.30 15.08
CA VAL A 114 2.38 27.75 16.43
C VAL A 114 1.43 28.56 17.30
N ASP A 115 1.57 29.89 17.31
CA ASP A 115 0.69 30.80 18.07
C ASP A 115 -0.78 30.75 17.58
N LYS A 116 -1.04 30.30 16.36
CA LYS A 116 -2.40 30.06 15.87
C LYS A 116 -3.03 28.77 16.42
N PHE A 117 -2.21 27.73 16.66
CA PHE A 117 -2.66 26.47 17.25
C PHE A 117 -2.66 26.51 18.78
N PHE A 118 -1.78 27.31 19.37
CA PHE A 118 -1.69 27.57 20.81
C PHE A 118 -1.67 29.09 21.06
N PRO A 119 -2.83 29.77 20.98
CA PRO A 119 -2.96 31.19 21.25
C PRO A 119 -2.46 31.56 22.65
N GLN A 120 -2.04 32.81 22.82
CA GLN A 120 -1.58 33.30 24.12
C GLN A 120 -2.63 33.15 25.21
N ASP A 121 -3.89 33.49 24.91
CA ASP A 121 -5.00 33.39 25.87
C ASP A 121 -5.19 31.94 26.36
N ASP A 122 -5.16 30.97 25.45
CA ASP A 122 -5.26 29.53 25.77
C ASP A 122 -4.06 29.07 26.62
N ARG A 123 -2.85 29.57 26.34
CA ARG A 123 -1.64 29.27 27.12
C ARG A 123 -1.74 29.81 28.55
N GLU A 124 -2.26 31.03 28.70
CA GLU A 124 -2.51 31.64 30.01
C GLU A 124 -3.61 30.90 30.80
N GLU A 125 -4.68 30.45 30.12
CA GLU A 125 -5.72 29.61 30.70
C GLU A 125 -5.14 28.28 31.20
N MET A 126 -4.33 27.59 30.39
CA MET A 126 -3.66 26.35 30.76
C MET A 126 -2.74 26.53 31.98
N ILE A 127 -1.98 27.64 32.04
CA ILE A 127 -1.16 27.96 33.20
C ILE A 127 -2.04 28.12 34.45
N GLY A 128 -3.16 28.84 34.34
CA GLY A 128 -4.11 29.01 35.44
C GLY A 128 -4.71 27.68 35.92
N GLU A 129 -5.05 26.78 35.00
CA GLU A 129 -5.55 25.44 35.34
C GLU A 129 -4.50 24.58 36.06
N VAL A 130 -3.26 24.56 35.56
CA VAL A 130 -2.18 23.80 36.20
C VAL A 130 -1.86 24.38 37.58
N GLN A 131 -1.83 25.70 37.73
CA GLN A 131 -1.68 26.36 39.04
C GLN A 131 -2.80 25.96 40.00
N ARG A 132 -4.05 25.95 39.54
CA ARG A 132 -5.20 25.51 40.35
C ARG A 132 -5.06 24.04 40.77
N VAL A 133 -4.65 23.15 39.88
CA VAL A 133 -4.43 21.73 40.21
C VAL A 133 -3.29 21.56 41.22
N ILE A 134 -2.19 22.30 41.07
CA ILE A 134 -1.09 22.30 42.05
C ILE A 134 -1.62 22.74 43.42
N ASP A 135 -2.41 23.81 43.46
CA ASP A 135 -2.97 24.38 44.69
C ASP A 135 -3.92 23.43 45.39
N GLU A 136 -4.90 22.88 44.66
CA GLU A 136 -5.84 21.87 45.16
C GLU A 136 -5.10 20.62 45.66
N THR A 137 -4.04 20.19 44.97
CA THR A 137 -3.22 19.03 45.35
C THR A 137 -2.43 19.29 46.63
N LEU A 138 -1.75 20.44 46.73
CA LEU A 138 -1.00 20.82 47.93
C LEU A 138 -1.93 21.00 49.14
N GLU A 139 -3.12 21.57 48.94
CA GLU A 139 -4.14 21.69 49.99
C GLU A 139 -4.66 20.32 50.45
N SER A 140 -4.87 19.40 49.51
CA SER A 140 -5.31 18.03 49.81
C SER A 140 -4.28 17.22 50.62
N PHE A 141 -2.99 17.31 50.27
CA PHE A 141 -1.93 16.59 50.98
C PHE A 141 -1.51 17.24 52.30
N PHE A 142 -1.60 18.57 52.42
CA PHE A 142 -1.15 19.31 53.59
C PHE A 142 -2.22 20.28 54.12
N PRO A 143 -3.41 19.79 54.52
CA PRO A 143 -4.53 20.65 54.90
C PRO A 143 -4.17 21.55 56.08
N GLY A 144 -4.39 22.85 55.94
CA GLY A 144 -4.17 23.86 56.98
C GLY A 144 -2.69 24.21 57.25
N ASN A 145 -1.72 23.61 56.56
CA ASN A 145 -0.30 23.92 56.73
C ASN A 145 0.22 24.86 55.64
N ALA A 146 -0.14 26.14 55.75
CA ALA A 146 0.20 27.18 54.77
C ALA A 146 1.72 27.33 54.55
N LEU A 147 2.55 27.03 55.55
CA LEU A 147 4.01 27.17 55.44
C LEU A 147 4.59 26.10 54.52
N VAL A 148 4.15 24.85 54.67
CA VAL A 148 4.56 23.74 53.78
C VAL A 148 4.00 23.91 52.37
N GLN A 149 2.73 24.31 52.24
CA GLN A 149 2.11 24.58 50.94
C GLN A 149 2.85 25.69 50.17
N ASN A 150 3.14 26.83 50.81
CA ASN A 150 3.86 27.93 50.17
C ASN A 150 5.31 27.57 49.81
N LEU A 151 5.98 26.78 50.66
CA LEU A 151 7.34 26.33 50.39
C LEU A 151 7.37 25.37 49.19
N LEU A 152 6.46 24.39 49.13
CA LEU A 152 6.35 23.47 48.00
C LEU A 152 5.89 24.18 46.73
N ARG A 153 4.94 25.12 46.81
CA ARG A 153 4.55 25.96 45.68
C ARG A 153 5.76 26.74 45.13
N GLY A 154 6.53 27.39 46.01
CA GLY A 154 7.75 28.09 45.62
C GLY A 154 8.83 27.17 45.02
N MET A 155 8.93 25.92 45.48
CA MET A 155 9.81 24.91 44.87
C MET A 155 9.32 24.49 43.48
N ILE A 156 8.01 24.31 43.31
CA ILE A 156 7.39 23.96 42.02
C ILE A 156 7.55 25.12 41.03
N ASP A 157 7.27 26.35 41.43
CA ASP A 157 7.48 27.54 40.60
C ASP A 157 8.97 27.78 40.30
N GLY A 158 9.86 27.35 41.21
CA GLY A 158 11.31 27.32 40.98
C GLY A 158 11.76 26.41 39.84
N LEU A 159 10.92 25.46 39.40
CA LEU A 159 11.15 24.65 38.19
C LEU A 159 10.85 25.41 36.89
N GLN A 160 10.32 26.64 36.99
CA GLN A 160 9.93 27.50 35.88
C GLN A 160 8.98 26.83 34.89
N TRP A 161 8.11 25.93 35.35
CA TRP A 161 7.29 25.11 34.45
C TRP A 161 6.36 25.93 33.55
N GLN A 162 6.01 27.16 33.94
CA GLN A 162 5.22 28.08 33.14
C GLN A 162 5.95 28.51 31.86
N SER A 163 7.30 28.55 31.86
CA SER A 163 8.09 28.84 30.66
C SER A 163 7.88 27.78 29.58
N TYR A 164 7.57 26.53 29.98
CA TYR A 164 7.28 25.47 29.01
C TYR A 164 5.98 25.72 28.21
N LEU A 165 5.09 26.56 28.74
CA LEU A 165 3.84 26.93 28.08
C LEU A 165 3.92 28.29 27.41
N THR A 166 4.80 29.19 27.87
CA THR A 166 4.94 30.54 27.28
C THR A 166 6.02 30.61 26.20
N ASN A 167 7.09 29.81 26.30
CA ASN A 167 8.16 29.74 25.31
C ASN A 167 8.16 28.37 24.61
N ILE A 168 7.28 28.21 23.63
CA ILE A 168 7.10 26.92 22.92
C ILE A 168 8.36 26.51 22.15
N GLU A 169 9.12 27.48 21.63
CA GLU A 169 10.39 27.22 20.94
C GLU A 169 11.39 26.51 21.86
N GLU A 170 11.73 27.15 22.97
CA GLU A 170 12.67 26.61 23.96
C GLU A 170 12.20 25.25 24.49
N THR A 171 10.89 25.10 24.68
CA THR A 171 10.28 23.85 25.13
C THR A 171 10.49 22.71 24.13
N LEU A 172 10.19 22.94 22.85
CA LEU A 172 10.30 21.91 21.83
C LEU A 172 11.75 21.55 21.51
N LEU A 173 12.66 22.52 21.55
CA LEU A 173 14.10 22.27 21.44
C LEU A 173 14.61 21.43 22.61
N THR A 174 14.24 21.79 23.85
CA THR A 174 14.58 21.03 25.06
C THR A 174 14.02 19.60 25.01
N LEU A 175 12.77 19.45 24.59
CA LEU A 175 12.16 18.14 24.38
C LEU A 175 12.94 17.33 23.34
N GLY A 176 13.34 17.96 22.22
CA GLY A 176 14.14 17.34 21.19
C GLY A 176 15.50 16.84 21.66
N GLU A 177 16.16 17.55 22.57
CA GLU A 177 17.40 17.11 23.22
C GLU A 177 17.20 15.93 24.17
N MET A 178 16.05 15.85 24.82
CA MET A 178 15.70 14.76 25.73
C MET A 178 15.25 13.48 25.01
N ILE A 179 14.92 13.54 23.71
CA ILE A 179 14.51 12.36 22.95
C ILE A 179 15.70 11.40 22.82
N PRO A 180 15.55 10.12 23.23
CA PRO A 180 16.57 9.09 23.03
C PRO A 180 17.05 9.00 21.58
N GLU A 181 18.37 8.81 21.39
CA GLU A 181 19.01 8.82 20.06
C GLU A 181 18.35 7.85 19.07
N ASN A 182 17.96 6.65 19.54
CA ASN A 182 17.24 5.66 18.73
C ASN A 182 15.89 6.16 18.21
N ILE A 183 15.18 7.01 18.95
CA ILE A 183 13.93 7.64 18.49
C ILE A 183 14.26 8.84 17.60
N ARG A 184 15.27 9.63 17.98
CA ARG A 184 15.70 10.81 17.22
C ARG A 184 16.12 10.46 15.79
N ASN A 185 16.78 9.33 15.59
CA ASN A 185 17.18 8.87 14.25
C ASN A 185 15.99 8.71 13.29
N HIS A 186 14.79 8.41 13.76
CA HIS A 186 13.60 8.28 12.89
C HIS A 186 13.09 9.62 12.34
N LEU A 187 13.53 10.73 12.94
CA LEU A 187 13.19 12.10 12.55
C LEU A 187 14.24 12.69 11.62
N LEU A 188 15.53 12.40 11.87
CA LEU A 188 16.65 12.92 11.09
C LEU A 188 16.60 12.46 9.63
N GLU A 189 16.79 13.39 8.69
CA GLU A 189 16.65 13.10 7.25
C GLU A 189 17.71 12.12 6.71
N ASP A 190 18.94 12.19 7.25
CA ASP A 190 20.09 11.45 6.75
C ASP A 190 20.34 10.13 7.51
N SER A 191 19.42 9.72 8.38
CA SER A 191 19.53 8.47 9.13
C SER A 191 19.28 7.24 8.26
N GLU A 192 19.74 6.08 8.75
CA GLU A 192 19.45 4.80 8.10
C GLU A 192 17.94 4.48 8.14
N GLU A 193 17.28 4.83 9.22
CA GLU A 193 15.85 4.63 9.47
C GLU A 193 15.01 5.44 8.47
N THR A 194 15.35 6.71 8.25
CA THR A 194 14.69 7.54 7.23
C THR A 194 14.99 7.05 5.82
N ARG A 195 16.22 6.60 5.56
CA ARG A 195 16.58 5.98 4.28
C ARG A 195 15.75 4.72 4.01
N LEU A 196 15.52 3.89 5.03
CA LEU A 196 14.69 2.70 4.92
C LEU A 196 13.23 3.06 4.59
N VAL A 197 12.66 4.04 5.30
CA VAL A 197 11.30 4.54 5.03
C VAL A 197 11.19 5.09 3.59
N ASN A 198 12.16 5.87 3.14
CA ASN A 198 12.23 6.34 1.76
C ASN A 198 12.36 5.19 0.75
N GLY A 199 13.03 4.11 1.12
CA GLY A 199 13.08 2.87 0.34
C GLY A 199 11.71 2.25 0.08
N TYR A 200 10.81 2.28 1.07
CA TYR A 200 9.42 1.83 0.89
C TYR A 200 8.61 2.73 -0.05
N PHE A 201 8.77 4.05 0.05
CA PHE A 201 8.08 4.97 -0.88
C PHE A 201 8.57 4.80 -2.31
N THR A 202 9.89 4.62 -2.45
CA THR A 202 10.53 4.41 -3.74
C THR A 202 10.14 3.06 -4.35
N SER A 203 10.10 1.99 -3.55
CA SER A 203 9.63 0.68 -4.01
C SER A 203 8.17 0.73 -4.46
N ARG A 204 7.29 1.39 -3.67
CA ARG A 204 5.89 1.61 -4.00
C ARG A 204 5.74 2.31 -5.35
N PHE A 205 6.47 3.41 -5.57
CA PHE A 205 6.43 4.16 -6.82
C PHE A 205 6.81 3.32 -8.04
N PHE A 206 7.98 2.68 -8.01
CA PHE A 206 8.46 1.90 -9.15
C PHE A 206 7.63 0.65 -9.40
N LEU A 207 7.29 -0.10 -8.36
CA LEU A 207 6.47 -1.31 -8.50
C LEU A 207 5.07 -0.98 -8.97
N PHE A 208 4.46 0.11 -8.49
CA PHE A 208 3.14 0.54 -8.94
C PHE A 208 3.16 1.01 -10.39
N MET A 209 4.19 1.75 -10.80
CA MET A 209 4.39 2.14 -12.20
C MET A 209 4.48 0.92 -13.14
N ILE A 210 5.23 -0.11 -12.74
CA ILE A 210 5.33 -1.35 -13.51
C ILE A 210 4.00 -2.11 -13.51
N LEU A 211 3.31 -2.18 -12.37
CA LEU A 211 1.99 -2.80 -12.23
C LEU A 211 0.97 -2.17 -13.18
N LEU A 212 0.84 -0.84 -13.17
CA LEU A 212 -0.07 -0.11 -14.06
C LEU A 212 0.28 -0.33 -15.53
N THR A 213 1.57 -0.44 -15.86
CA THR A 213 2.03 -0.79 -17.22
C THR A 213 1.58 -2.20 -17.62
N ILE A 214 1.69 -3.17 -16.72
CA ILE A 214 1.22 -4.55 -16.96
C ILE A 214 -0.30 -4.59 -17.10
N ILE A 215 -1.04 -3.87 -16.25
CA ILE A 215 -2.50 -3.75 -16.34
C ILE A 215 -2.90 -3.15 -17.69
N TYR A 216 -2.23 -2.11 -18.15
CA TYR A 216 -2.44 -1.56 -19.50
C TYR A 216 -2.30 -2.65 -20.57
N PHE A 217 -1.20 -3.41 -20.56
CA PHE A 217 -0.98 -4.47 -21.54
C PHE A 217 -1.96 -5.63 -21.41
N LEU A 218 -2.41 -5.95 -20.19
CA LEU A 218 -3.47 -6.94 -19.96
C LEU A 218 -4.79 -6.47 -20.57
N CYS A 219 -5.19 -5.22 -20.35
CA CYS A 219 -6.38 -4.64 -20.97
C CYS A 219 -6.27 -4.63 -22.50
N ARG A 220 -5.08 -4.38 -23.07
CA ARG A 220 -4.86 -4.36 -24.53
C ARG A 220 -5.14 -5.70 -25.23
N GLU A 221 -5.14 -6.82 -24.48
CA GLU A 221 -5.50 -8.13 -25.02
C GLU A 221 -7.01 -8.27 -25.30
N PHE A 222 -7.83 -7.38 -24.75
CA PHE A 222 -9.29 -7.43 -24.84
C PHE A 222 -9.90 -6.14 -25.38
N LEU A 223 -9.22 -5.02 -25.19
CA LEU A 223 -9.75 -3.67 -25.38
C LEU A 223 -8.86 -2.84 -26.30
N ASN A 224 -9.42 -1.78 -26.87
CA ASN A 224 -8.66 -0.82 -27.67
C ASN A 224 -7.71 0.04 -26.79
N PRO A 225 -6.76 0.82 -27.38
CA PRO A 225 -5.78 1.56 -26.59
C PRO A 225 -6.36 2.56 -25.59
N VAL A 226 -7.42 3.27 -25.96
CA VAL A 226 -8.07 4.28 -25.11
C VAL A 226 -8.81 3.60 -23.95
N GLN A 227 -9.56 2.55 -24.25
CA GLN A 227 -10.23 1.72 -23.25
C GLN A 227 -9.25 1.08 -22.25
N SER A 228 -8.05 0.72 -22.72
CA SER A 228 -7.01 0.16 -21.85
C SER A 228 -6.45 1.20 -20.87
N LEU A 229 -6.37 2.48 -21.27
CA LEU A 229 -6.03 3.57 -20.34
C LEU A 229 -7.14 3.79 -19.31
N PHE A 230 -8.41 3.70 -19.71
CA PHE A 230 -9.52 3.72 -18.75
C PHE A 230 -9.45 2.57 -17.74
N GLY A 231 -9.00 1.39 -18.16
CA GLY A 231 -8.73 0.27 -17.25
C GLY A 231 -7.66 0.58 -16.20
N VAL A 232 -6.58 1.26 -16.60
CA VAL A 232 -5.53 1.73 -15.69
C VAL A 232 -6.08 2.76 -14.70
N VAL A 233 -6.88 3.72 -15.17
CA VAL A 233 -7.52 4.73 -14.32
C VAL A 233 -8.46 4.08 -13.31
N LEU A 234 -9.30 3.13 -13.77
CA LEU A 234 -10.23 2.42 -12.90
C LEU A 234 -9.49 1.70 -11.78
N PHE A 235 -8.39 1.00 -12.09
CA PHE A 235 -7.59 0.36 -11.05
C PHE A 235 -7.03 1.39 -10.06
N ALA A 236 -6.35 2.43 -10.58
CA ALA A 236 -5.75 3.45 -9.73
C ALA A 236 -6.77 4.18 -8.84
N ALA A 237 -8.01 4.35 -9.31
CA ALA A 237 -9.10 4.95 -8.53
C ALA A 237 -9.62 4.03 -7.41
N LEU A 238 -9.51 2.71 -7.55
CA LEU A 238 -9.93 1.74 -6.54
C LEU A 238 -8.87 1.47 -5.48
N VAL A 239 -7.58 1.64 -5.81
CA VAL A 239 -6.46 1.39 -4.88
C VAL A 239 -6.56 2.21 -3.57
N PRO A 240 -6.99 3.49 -3.55
CA PRO A 240 -7.19 4.24 -2.32
C PRO A 240 -8.12 3.57 -1.29
N ILE A 241 -9.09 2.76 -1.72
CA ILE A 241 -9.99 2.03 -0.81
C ILE A 241 -9.20 0.95 -0.04
N ALA A 242 -8.15 0.42 -0.63
CA ALA A 242 -7.25 -0.53 -0.01
C ALA A 242 -6.04 0.15 0.66
N LEU A 243 -5.96 1.50 0.68
CA LEU A 243 -4.72 2.21 0.99
C LEU A 243 -4.13 1.81 2.36
N GLN A 244 -4.95 1.69 3.40
CA GLN A 244 -4.47 1.33 4.74
C GLN A 244 -3.66 0.02 4.74
N ASP A 245 -4.11 -0.97 3.98
CA ASP A 245 -3.47 -2.28 3.90
C ASP A 245 -2.50 -2.41 2.70
N PHE A 246 -2.62 -1.54 1.69
CA PHE A 246 -1.85 -1.55 0.45
C PHE A 246 -0.43 -0.97 0.60
N LEU A 247 -0.14 -0.31 1.72
CA LEU A 247 1.17 0.33 1.99
C LEU A 247 2.31 -0.67 2.27
N GLN A 248 2.00 -1.96 2.33
CA GLN A 248 2.97 -3.02 2.56
C GLN A 248 3.67 -3.42 1.25
N ALA A 249 4.99 -3.62 1.30
CA ALA A 249 5.84 -3.78 0.10
C ALA A 249 5.52 -5.05 -0.71
N GLU A 250 5.14 -6.13 -0.02
CA GLU A 250 4.76 -7.41 -0.61
C GLU A 250 3.42 -7.33 -1.37
N THR A 251 2.50 -6.45 -0.98
CA THR A 251 1.19 -6.33 -1.62
C THR A 251 1.33 -5.83 -3.06
N VAL A 252 2.07 -4.74 -3.30
CA VAL A 252 2.27 -4.21 -4.67
C VAL A 252 3.07 -5.20 -5.52
N LEU A 253 4.12 -5.79 -4.95
CA LEU A 253 4.94 -6.80 -5.64
C LEU A 253 4.10 -8.02 -6.05
N SER A 254 3.28 -8.55 -5.14
CA SER A 254 2.44 -9.71 -5.42
C SER A 254 1.40 -9.44 -6.50
N LEU A 255 0.80 -8.25 -6.53
CA LEU A 255 -0.15 -7.85 -7.57
C LEU A 255 0.53 -7.68 -8.93
N LEU A 256 1.73 -7.11 -8.95
CA LEU A 256 2.55 -6.99 -10.16
C LEU A 256 2.85 -8.37 -10.76
N LEU A 257 3.25 -9.31 -9.91
CA LEU A 257 3.60 -10.67 -10.34
C LEU A 257 2.35 -11.44 -10.77
N PHE A 258 1.26 -11.38 -10.01
CA PHE A 258 -0.02 -11.96 -10.39
C PHE A 258 -0.54 -11.42 -11.74
N SER A 259 -0.51 -10.10 -11.92
CA SER A 259 -0.91 -9.45 -13.19
C SER A 259 -0.04 -9.90 -14.36
N SER A 260 1.26 -10.07 -14.12
CA SER A 260 2.20 -10.61 -15.11
C SER A 260 1.85 -12.04 -15.49
N MET A 261 1.47 -12.88 -14.52
CA MET A 261 1.01 -14.25 -14.77
C MET A 261 -0.25 -14.27 -15.64
N LEU A 262 -1.23 -13.39 -15.38
CA LEU A 262 -2.43 -13.27 -16.21
C LEU A 262 -2.09 -12.91 -17.66
N LEU A 263 -1.23 -11.89 -17.84
CA LEU A 263 -0.82 -11.43 -19.16
C LEU A 263 -0.05 -12.52 -19.93
N LEU A 264 0.92 -13.17 -19.28
CA LEU A 264 1.68 -14.27 -19.86
C LEU A 264 0.79 -15.45 -20.22
N THR A 265 -0.16 -15.80 -19.36
CA THR A 265 -1.14 -16.87 -19.63
C THR A 265 -2.00 -16.54 -20.84
N LYS A 266 -2.50 -15.30 -20.94
CA LYS A 266 -3.35 -14.86 -22.04
C LYS A 266 -2.61 -14.79 -23.38
N ARG A 267 -1.33 -14.45 -23.37
CA ARG A 267 -0.47 -14.36 -24.57
C ARG A 267 0.17 -15.68 -25.00
N ASP A 268 0.02 -16.76 -24.20
CA ASP A 268 0.84 -17.98 -24.32
C ASP A 268 2.35 -17.63 -24.36
N GLY A 269 2.76 -16.76 -23.43
CA GLY A 269 4.12 -16.24 -23.32
C GLY A 269 5.15 -17.31 -22.94
N SER A 270 6.41 -16.91 -22.79
CA SER A 270 7.50 -17.83 -22.44
C SER A 270 7.21 -18.57 -21.13
N ARG A 271 7.21 -19.90 -21.21
CA ARG A 271 7.02 -20.79 -20.05
C ARG A 271 8.10 -20.59 -18.99
N LEU A 272 9.33 -20.31 -19.42
CA LEU A 272 10.43 -20.01 -18.49
C LEU A 272 10.13 -18.73 -17.70
N ILE A 273 9.66 -17.67 -18.37
CA ILE A 273 9.31 -16.41 -17.69
C ILE A 273 8.13 -16.64 -16.74
N LEU A 274 7.09 -17.38 -17.16
CA LEU A 274 5.96 -17.69 -16.29
C LEU A 274 6.39 -18.51 -15.06
N PHE A 275 7.29 -19.48 -15.23
CA PHE A 275 7.87 -20.25 -14.13
C PHE A 275 8.64 -19.36 -13.14
N LEU A 276 9.53 -18.50 -13.65
CA LEU A 276 10.30 -17.55 -12.82
C LEU A 276 9.40 -16.56 -12.08
N VAL A 277 8.38 -16.02 -12.76
CA VAL A 277 7.39 -15.12 -12.14
C VAL A 277 6.60 -15.86 -11.06
N THR A 278 6.27 -17.14 -11.25
CA THR A 278 5.57 -17.95 -10.24
C THR A 278 6.42 -18.15 -9.00
N ILE A 279 7.71 -18.49 -9.15
CA ILE A 279 8.65 -18.61 -8.02
C ILE A 279 8.79 -17.28 -7.30
N LEU A 280 9.01 -16.19 -8.04
CA LEU A 280 9.13 -14.86 -7.46
C LEU A 280 7.85 -14.45 -6.72
N CYS A 281 6.68 -14.78 -7.26
CA CYS A 281 5.39 -14.52 -6.64
C CYS A 281 5.26 -15.26 -5.31
N CYS A 282 5.80 -16.47 -5.17
CA CYS A 282 5.81 -17.21 -3.90
C CYS A 282 6.59 -16.48 -2.79
N THR A 283 7.58 -15.65 -3.13
CA THR A 283 8.32 -14.85 -2.12
C THR A 283 7.51 -13.65 -1.60
N ALA A 284 6.49 -13.22 -2.36
CA ALA A 284 5.59 -12.14 -1.97
C ALA A 284 4.30 -12.70 -1.37
N ARG A 285 3.61 -13.59 -2.08
CA ARG A 285 2.32 -14.21 -1.72
C ARG A 285 2.12 -15.54 -2.46
N THR A 286 2.23 -16.66 -1.74
CA THR A 286 2.03 -18.01 -2.31
C THR A 286 0.59 -18.24 -2.77
N ASP A 287 -0.40 -17.64 -2.12
CA ASP A 287 -1.80 -17.68 -2.52
C ASP A 287 -2.01 -17.02 -3.90
N HIS A 288 -1.43 -15.84 -4.14
CA HIS A 288 -1.49 -15.19 -5.44
C HIS A 288 -0.84 -16.05 -6.54
N ALA A 289 0.31 -16.65 -6.25
CA ALA A 289 0.98 -17.58 -7.17
C ALA A 289 0.11 -18.80 -7.49
N LEU A 290 -0.56 -19.38 -6.48
CA LEU A 290 -1.46 -20.51 -6.64
C LEU A 290 -2.65 -20.17 -7.55
N PHE A 291 -3.32 -19.04 -7.31
CA PHE A 291 -4.46 -18.64 -8.15
C PHE A 291 -4.03 -18.26 -9.57
N GLY A 292 -2.87 -17.63 -9.75
CA GLY A 292 -2.29 -17.39 -11.07
C GLY A 292 -2.01 -18.69 -11.83
N ALA A 293 -1.42 -19.69 -11.15
CA ALA A 293 -1.16 -21.01 -11.71
C ALA A 293 -2.45 -21.79 -12.03
N LEU A 294 -3.49 -21.65 -11.20
CA LEU A 294 -4.81 -22.22 -11.43
C LEU A 294 -5.44 -21.66 -12.71
N ILE A 295 -5.39 -20.35 -12.91
CA ILE A 295 -5.87 -19.70 -14.14
C ILE A 295 -5.15 -20.25 -15.37
N TYR A 296 -3.83 -20.45 -15.30
CA TYR A 296 -3.07 -21.11 -16.37
C TYR A 296 -3.55 -22.55 -16.62
N GLY A 297 -3.72 -23.34 -15.55
CA GLY A 297 -4.21 -24.72 -15.63
C GLY A 297 -5.61 -24.83 -16.23
N LEU A 298 -6.52 -23.90 -15.91
CA LEU A 298 -7.87 -23.85 -16.45
C LEU A 298 -7.88 -23.58 -17.96
N ILE A 299 -7.02 -22.67 -18.45
CA ILE A 299 -6.94 -22.34 -19.89
C ILE A 299 -6.21 -23.41 -20.68
N HIS A 300 -4.99 -23.75 -20.26
CA HIS A 300 -4.07 -24.55 -21.07
C HIS A 300 -4.03 -26.00 -20.61
N GLY A 301 -4.15 -26.27 -19.31
CA GLY A 301 -4.03 -27.63 -18.74
C GLY A 301 -5.18 -28.56 -19.14
N THR A 302 -6.43 -28.09 -18.98
CA THR A 302 -7.64 -28.88 -19.32
C THR A 302 -7.66 -29.28 -20.80
N GLU A 303 -7.34 -28.34 -21.67
CA GLU A 303 -7.27 -28.57 -23.11
C GLU A 303 -6.08 -29.43 -23.51
N SER A 304 -4.94 -29.28 -22.85
CA SER A 304 -3.75 -30.10 -23.09
C SER A 304 -3.98 -31.56 -22.70
N LEU A 305 -4.67 -31.84 -21.58
CA LEU A 305 -5.06 -33.20 -21.20
C LEU A 305 -6.00 -33.82 -22.25
N ARG A 306 -7.03 -33.07 -22.68
CA ARG A 306 -7.96 -33.53 -23.72
C ARG A 306 -7.26 -33.83 -25.05
N ARG A 307 -6.25 -33.01 -25.42
CA ARG A 307 -5.46 -33.16 -26.65
C ARG A 307 -4.22 -34.05 -26.49
N ARG A 308 -4.02 -34.71 -25.33
CA ARG A 308 -2.85 -35.55 -25.00
C ARG A 308 -1.49 -34.83 -25.13
N GLN A 309 -1.46 -33.52 -24.91
CA GLN A 309 -0.24 -32.71 -24.90
C GLN A 309 0.42 -32.75 -23.51
N TRP A 310 1.05 -33.88 -23.18
CA TRP A 310 1.60 -34.17 -21.86
C TRP A 310 2.57 -33.10 -21.33
N SER A 311 3.41 -32.52 -22.19
CA SER A 311 4.38 -31.49 -21.76
C SER A 311 3.70 -30.24 -21.19
N ARG A 312 2.59 -29.79 -21.78
CA ARG A 312 1.81 -28.64 -21.28
C ARG A 312 1.04 -29.01 -20.02
N ALA A 313 0.46 -30.21 -19.97
CA ALA A 313 -0.26 -30.69 -18.79
C ALA A 313 0.68 -30.83 -17.57
N LEU A 314 1.87 -31.40 -17.76
CA LEU A 314 2.91 -31.49 -16.72
C LEU A 314 3.39 -30.12 -16.27
N PHE A 315 3.53 -29.18 -17.20
CA PHE A 315 3.89 -27.81 -16.85
C PHE A 315 2.80 -27.10 -16.04
N SER A 316 1.51 -27.28 -16.38
CA SER A 316 0.40 -26.78 -15.55
C SER A 316 0.41 -27.39 -14.15
N ALA A 317 0.65 -28.70 -14.03
CA ALA A 317 0.76 -29.37 -12.74
C ALA A 317 1.94 -28.85 -11.92
N LEU A 318 3.10 -28.65 -12.56
CA LEU A 318 4.29 -28.08 -11.95
C LEU A 318 4.00 -26.68 -11.38
N LEU A 319 3.36 -25.79 -12.16
CA LEU A 319 3.02 -24.45 -11.69
C LEU A 319 2.07 -24.47 -10.48
N LEU A 320 1.17 -25.45 -10.38
CA LEU A 320 0.28 -25.60 -9.22
C LEU A 320 0.98 -26.15 -7.98
N ILE A 321 2.00 -27.01 -8.17
CA ILE A 321 2.76 -27.61 -7.06
C ILE A 321 3.71 -26.59 -6.42
N ILE A 322 4.32 -25.69 -7.21
CA ILE A 322 5.32 -24.73 -6.70
C ILE A 322 4.81 -23.92 -5.50
N PRO A 323 3.63 -23.27 -5.53
CA PRO A 323 3.17 -22.46 -4.39
C PRO A 323 2.86 -23.29 -3.14
N VAL A 324 2.40 -24.53 -3.31
CA VAL A 324 2.12 -25.45 -2.21
C VAL A 324 3.42 -25.87 -1.53
N VAL A 325 4.40 -26.29 -2.33
CA VAL A 325 5.74 -26.67 -1.83
C VAL A 325 6.44 -25.46 -1.22
N ALA A 326 6.35 -24.29 -1.85
CA ALA A 326 6.92 -23.06 -1.33
C ALA A 326 6.32 -22.69 0.03
N THR A 327 5.00 -22.80 0.19
CA THR A 327 4.34 -22.55 1.49
C THR A 327 4.92 -23.49 2.56
N ALA A 328 5.00 -24.79 2.27
CA ALA A 328 5.55 -25.77 3.21
C ALA A 328 7.04 -25.55 3.52
N LEU A 329 7.86 -25.17 2.53
CA LEU A 329 9.27 -24.86 2.73
C LEU A 329 9.46 -23.57 3.54
N ILE A 330 8.66 -22.54 3.27
CA ILE A 330 8.75 -21.26 3.97
C ILE A 330 8.36 -21.45 5.44
N SER A 331 7.20 -22.07 5.71
CA SER A 331 6.70 -22.26 7.07
C SER A 331 7.43 -23.37 7.84
N GLY A 332 7.92 -24.40 7.16
CA GLY A 332 8.51 -25.57 7.81
C GLY A 332 10.04 -25.56 7.92
N PHE A 333 10.72 -24.79 7.06
CA PHE A 333 12.18 -24.81 6.97
C PHE A 333 12.82 -23.42 7.09
N LEU A 334 12.28 -22.40 6.39
CA LEU A 334 12.88 -21.06 6.42
C LEU A 334 12.55 -20.30 7.71
N PHE A 335 11.29 -20.34 8.14
CA PHE A 335 10.82 -19.61 9.33
C PHE A 335 9.93 -20.49 10.21
N PRO A 336 10.44 -21.63 10.73
CA PRO A 336 9.65 -22.57 11.53
C PRO A 336 9.17 -22.01 12.87
N GLU A 337 9.86 -20.99 13.38
CA GLU A 337 9.56 -20.35 14.67
C GLU A 337 8.63 -19.14 14.54
N ALA A 338 8.19 -18.79 13.32
CA ALA A 338 7.34 -17.62 13.11
C ALA A 338 5.92 -17.85 13.67
N GLU A 339 5.62 -17.18 14.77
CA GLU A 339 4.29 -17.22 15.37
C GLU A 339 3.26 -16.48 14.51
N TYR A 340 2.08 -17.08 14.34
CA TYR A 340 0.96 -16.40 13.70
C TYR A 340 0.33 -15.40 14.65
N TYR A 341 0.34 -14.11 14.30
CA TYR A 341 -0.31 -13.06 15.10
C TYR A 341 -1.83 -12.99 14.87
N VAL A 342 -2.37 -13.84 14.00
CA VAL A 342 -3.80 -13.99 13.71
C VAL A 342 -4.17 -15.46 13.60
N ASP A 343 -5.42 -15.79 13.94
CA ASP A 343 -5.94 -17.14 13.73
C ASP A 343 -5.84 -17.56 12.26
N LEU A 344 -5.50 -18.82 12.00
CA LEU A 344 -5.43 -19.33 10.62
C LEU A 344 -6.82 -19.37 9.95
N ILE A 345 -7.86 -19.60 10.76
CA ILE A 345 -9.26 -19.65 10.30
C ILE A 345 -9.96 -18.38 10.77
N GLN A 346 -10.37 -17.54 9.83
CA GLN A 346 -10.98 -16.23 10.04
C GLN A 346 -12.50 -16.24 9.82
N PHE A 347 -13.10 -17.43 9.70
CA PHE A 347 -14.52 -17.60 9.38
C PHE A 347 -15.45 -16.91 10.41
N GLU A 348 -15.17 -17.10 11.70
CA GLU A 348 -15.98 -16.49 12.77
C GLU A 348 -15.89 -14.95 12.74
N PHE A 349 -14.68 -14.41 12.55
CA PHE A 349 -14.47 -12.98 12.38
C PHE A 349 -15.26 -12.44 11.17
N ASN A 350 -15.21 -13.12 10.03
CA ASN A 350 -15.87 -12.65 8.82
C ASN A 350 -17.39 -12.72 8.87
N ILE A 351 -17.97 -13.64 9.64
CA ILE A 351 -19.43 -13.68 9.84
C ILE A 351 -19.88 -12.56 10.77
N THR A 352 -19.14 -12.28 11.83
CA THR A 352 -19.54 -11.35 12.88
C THR A 352 -19.25 -9.88 12.53
N HIS A 353 -18.21 -9.63 11.73
CA HIS A 353 -17.76 -8.27 11.43
C HIS A 353 -18.44 -7.70 10.17
N ILE A 354 -19.21 -6.62 10.32
CA ILE A 354 -20.02 -6.06 9.21
C ILE A 354 -19.19 -5.63 7.99
N TRP A 355 -17.99 -5.09 8.20
CA TRP A 355 -17.12 -4.64 7.10
C TRP A 355 -16.57 -5.80 6.27
N SER A 356 -16.53 -7.01 6.82
CA SER A 356 -16.18 -8.24 6.09
C SER A 356 -17.23 -8.62 5.03
N TRP A 357 -18.41 -8.01 5.07
CA TRP A 357 -19.45 -8.13 4.05
C TRP A 357 -19.51 -6.92 3.13
N ILE A 358 -19.45 -5.71 3.69
CA ILE A 358 -19.62 -4.45 2.93
C ILE A 358 -18.48 -4.29 1.90
N PHE A 359 -17.21 -4.35 2.32
CA PHE A 359 -16.10 -4.06 1.41
C PHE A 359 -15.98 -5.07 0.27
N PRO A 360 -16.03 -6.40 0.51
CA PRO A 360 -16.01 -7.36 -0.58
C PRO A 360 -17.21 -7.18 -1.50
N SER A 361 -18.39 -6.89 -0.97
CA SER A 361 -19.58 -6.68 -1.81
C SER A 361 -19.37 -5.53 -2.81
N ILE A 362 -18.83 -4.39 -2.37
CA ILE A 362 -18.54 -3.26 -3.27
C ILE A 362 -17.59 -3.68 -4.40
N LEU A 363 -16.52 -4.40 -4.08
CA LEU A 363 -15.54 -4.85 -5.08
C LEU A 363 -16.03 -6.01 -5.96
N LEU A 364 -16.89 -6.88 -5.43
CA LEU A 364 -17.45 -8.04 -6.13
C LEU A 364 -18.66 -7.65 -6.99
N LEU A 365 -19.39 -6.59 -6.66
CA LEU A 365 -20.49 -6.09 -7.48
C LEU A 365 -20.01 -5.67 -8.88
N LEU A 366 -18.83 -5.05 -8.99
CA LEU A 366 -18.26 -4.62 -10.28
C LEU A 366 -18.18 -5.76 -11.31
N PRO A 367 -17.54 -6.91 -11.04
CA PRO A 367 -17.53 -8.04 -11.97
C PRO A 367 -18.90 -8.71 -12.15
N ILE A 368 -19.76 -8.74 -11.11
CA ILE A 368 -21.07 -9.40 -11.17
C ILE A 368 -22.02 -8.68 -12.14
N VAL A 369 -22.03 -7.34 -12.15
CA VAL A 369 -22.88 -6.55 -13.07
C VAL A 369 -22.60 -6.89 -14.53
N PHE A 370 -21.35 -7.24 -14.86
CA PHE A 370 -20.93 -7.60 -16.21
C PHE A 370 -20.74 -9.11 -16.40
N PHE A 371 -21.30 -9.94 -15.53
CA PHE A 371 -21.20 -11.41 -15.64
C PHE A 371 -21.70 -11.95 -16.99
N SER A 372 -22.74 -11.31 -17.55
CA SER A 372 -23.27 -11.63 -18.88
C SER A 372 -22.23 -11.49 -19.99
N GLN A 373 -21.16 -10.72 -19.77
CA GLN A 373 -20.08 -10.51 -20.73
C GLN A 373 -19.07 -11.67 -20.78
N ILE A 374 -19.02 -12.52 -19.74
CA ILE A 374 -18.09 -13.66 -19.66
C ILE A 374 -18.21 -14.57 -20.89
N LYS A 375 -19.43 -14.76 -21.39
CA LYS A 375 -19.70 -15.61 -22.56
C LYS A 375 -19.02 -15.14 -23.85
N HIS A 376 -18.66 -13.85 -23.94
CA HIS A 376 -18.08 -13.26 -25.15
C HIS A 376 -16.57 -13.42 -25.24
N PHE A 377 -15.90 -13.82 -24.17
CA PHE A 377 -14.45 -13.93 -24.13
C PHE A 377 -14.05 -15.32 -23.65
N GLU A 378 -13.34 -16.07 -24.51
CA GLU A 378 -12.94 -17.44 -24.21
C GLU A 378 -12.10 -17.56 -22.93
N PHE A 379 -11.20 -16.61 -22.70
CA PHE A 379 -10.39 -16.51 -21.48
C PHE A 379 -11.29 -16.60 -20.23
N TYR A 380 -12.21 -15.66 -20.08
CA TYR A 380 -13.12 -15.58 -18.94
C TYR A 380 -14.03 -16.80 -18.84
N ARG A 381 -14.55 -17.32 -19.96
CA ARG A 381 -15.39 -18.52 -19.99
C ARG A 381 -14.66 -19.76 -19.46
N LYS A 382 -13.35 -19.87 -19.70
CA LYS A 382 -12.54 -21.01 -19.20
C LYS A 382 -12.10 -20.80 -17.75
N THR A 383 -11.87 -19.56 -17.33
CA THR A 383 -11.24 -19.29 -16.04
C THR A 383 -12.20 -18.97 -14.91
N TRP A 384 -13.42 -18.49 -15.16
CA TRP A 384 -14.31 -17.93 -14.13
C TRP A 384 -14.49 -18.77 -12.84
N THR A 385 -14.35 -20.09 -12.91
CA THR A 385 -14.45 -21.00 -11.76
C THR A 385 -13.40 -20.73 -10.67
N TRP A 386 -12.31 -20.04 -10.98
CA TRP A 386 -11.31 -19.61 -9.99
C TRP A 386 -11.87 -18.59 -8.99
N ILE A 387 -12.85 -17.77 -9.39
CA ILE A 387 -13.41 -16.68 -8.58
C ILE A 387 -14.10 -17.20 -7.31
N PRO A 388 -15.09 -18.11 -7.36
CA PRO A 388 -15.72 -18.62 -6.14
C PRO A 388 -14.73 -19.35 -5.23
N LEU A 389 -13.72 -20.04 -5.77
CA LEU A 389 -12.66 -20.65 -4.96
C LEU A 389 -11.82 -19.57 -4.26
N PHE A 390 -11.44 -18.51 -4.97
CA PHE A 390 -10.70 -17.38 -4.44
C PHE A 390 -11.46 -16.67 -3.32
N VAL A 391 -12.73 -16.36 -3.54
CA VAL A 391 -13.60 -15.69 -2.55
C VAL A 391 -13.79 -16.60 -1.34
N GLY A 392 -14.10 -17.88 -1.54
CA GLY A 392 -14.29 -18.83 -0.45
C GLY A 392 -13.03 -19.02 0.40
N THR A 393 -11.86 -19.14 -0.24
CA THR A 393 -10.58 -19.29 0.46
C THR A 393 -10.26 -18.04 1.28
N ASN A 394 -10.43 -16.84 0.71
CA ASN A 394 -10.22 -15.58 1.44
C ASN A 394 -11.26 -15.37 2.56
N PHE A 395 -12.48 -15.87 2.41
CA PHE A 395 -13.49 -15.82 3.48
C PHE A 395 -13.19 -16.77 4.64
N VAL A 396 -12.52 -17.90 4.39
CA VAL A 396 -12.16 -18.87 5.43
C VAL A 396 -10.84 -18.52 6.10
N LEU A 397 -9.83 -18.11 5.32
CA LEU A 397 -8.44 -17.96 5.80
C LEU A 397 -7.98 -16.50 5.94
N GLY A 398 -8.63 -15.57 5.25
CA GLY A 398 -8.29 -14.14 5.28
C GLY A 398 -9.33 -13.33 6.05
N LYS A 399 -8.96 -12.13 6.50
CA LYS A 399 -9.93 -11.16 7.03
C LYS A 399 -10.51 -10.39 5.85
N THR A 400 -11.74 -10.68 5.43
CA THR A 400 -12.30 -10.07 4.20
C THR A 400 -12.60 -8.59 4.33
N ALA A 401 -12.52 -8.04 5.55
CA ALA A 401 -12.45 -6.60 5.77
C ALA A 401 -11.19 -5.96 5.16
N GLU A 402 -10.10 -6.72 4.98
CA GLU A 402 -8.89 -6.26 4.29
C GLU A 402 -9.12 -6.25 2.77
N VAL A 403 -9.49 -5.07 2.26
CA VAL A 403 -9.89 -4.85 0.87
C VAL A 403 -8.82 -5.28 -0.13
N ARG A 404 -7.54 -5.18 0.24
CA ARG A 404 -6.40 -5.60 -0.58
C ARG A 404 -6.47 -7.07 -1.03
N LEU A 405 -7.12 -7.95 -0.24
CA LEU A 405 -7.26 -9.37 -0.56
C LEU A 405 -8.03 -9.58 -1.87
N PHE A 406 -8.89 -8.63 -2.27
CA PHE A 406 -9.70 -8.75 -3.47
C PHE A 406 -9.09 -8.04 -4.69
N LEU A 407 -7.97 -7.34 -4.55
CA LEU A 407 -7.31 -6.64 -5.67
C LEU A 407 -6.89 -7.57 -6.84
N PRO A 408 -6.44 -8.82 -6.63
CA PRO A 408 -6.21 -9.75 -7.74
C PRO A 408 -7.47 -9.96 -8.59
N LEU A 409 -8.62 -10.10 -7.93
CA LEU A 409 -9.91 -10.27 -8.60
C LEU A 409 -10.34 -8.99 -9.32
N VAL A 410 -10.12 -7.82 -8.73
CA VAL A 410 -10.35 -6.52 -9.38
C VAL A 410 -9.53 -6.45 -10.66
N ILE A 411 -8.21 -6.72 -10.61
CA ILE A 411 -7.32 -6.68 -11.78
C ILE A 411 -7.81 -7.61 -12.89
N TYR A 412 -8.12 -8.86 -12.54
CA TYR A 412 -8.67 -9.84 -13.48
C TYR A 412 -9.94 -9.32 -14.17
N SER A 413 -10.77 -8.58 -13.44
CA SER A 413 -12.09 -8.13 -13.88
C SER A 413 -12.07 -6.82 -14.69
N ILE A 414 -11.01 -6.00 -14.60
CA ILE A 414 -10.96 -4.68 -15.28
C ILE A 414 -11.31 -4.78 -16.78
N PRO A 415 -10.69 -5.67 -17.59
CA PRO A 415 -11.00 -5.71 -19.01
C PRO A 415 -12.47 -6.05 -19.29
N LEU A 416 -13.06 -6.90 -18.45
CA LEU A 416 -14.46 -7.30 -18.53
C LEU A 416 -15.41 -6.16 -18.14
N VAL A 417 -15.10 -5.42 -17.08
CA VAL A 417 -15.88 -4.26 -16.62
C VAL A 417 -15.90 -3.17 -17.69
N ILE A 418 -14.72 -2.73 -18.17
CA ILE A 418 -14.63 -1.67 -19.18
C ILE A 418 -15.31 -2.10 -20.49
N GLY A 419 -15.07 -3.33 -20.95
CA GLY A 419 -15.73 -3.86 -22.15
C GLY A 419 -17.25 -3.94 -22.02
N GLY A 420 -17.74 -4.30 -20.82
CA GLY A 420 -19.17 -4.37 -20.51
C GLY A 420 -19.85 -3.01 -20.48
N VAL A 421 -19.26 -2.02 -19.81
CA VAL A 421 -19.76 -0.63 -19.77
C VAL A 421 -19.93 -0.09 -21.18
N ILE A 422 -18.93 -0.27 -22.04
CA ILE A 422 -18.94 0.30 -23.39
C ILE A 422 -20.00 -0.35 -24.26
N ARG A 423 -20.13 -1.68 -24.21
CA ARG A 423 -21.21 -2.37 -24.93
C ARG A 423 -22.60 -1.95 -24.46
N SER A 424 -22.77 -1.69 -23.17
CA SER A 424 -24.03 -1.17 -22.63
C SER A 424 -24.36 0.21 -23.21
N LEU A 425 -23.38 1.12 -23.24
CA LEU A 425 -23.53 2.46 -23.78
C LEU A 425 -23.78 2.46 -25.30
N GLU A 426 -23.16 1.54 -26.04
CA GLU A 426 -23.40 1.36 -27.48
C GLU A 426 -24.79 0.77 -27.76
N GLY A 427 -25.26 -0.17 -26.92
CA GLY A 427 -26.61 -0.73 -26.99
C GLY A 427 -27.70 0.31 -26.77
N GLU A 428 -27.51 1.25 -25.84
CA GLU A 428 -28.43 2.37 -25.61
C GLU A 428 -28.48 3.35 -26.77
N LYS A 429 -27.33 3.66 -27.41
CA LYS A 429 -27.30 4.53 -28.60
C LYS A 429 -28.07 3.95 -29.78
N ASN A 430 -27.99 2.64 -29.99
CA ASN A 430 -28.73 1.99 -31.07
C ASN A 430 -30.24 1.97 -30.80
N LEU A 431 -30.66 1.88 -29.53
CA LEU A 431 -32.06 1.95 -29.10
C LEU A 431 -32.64 3.38 -29.19
N ALA A 432 -31.82 4.40 -28.92
CA ALA A 432 -32.20 5.80 -29.08
C ALA A 432 -32.39 6.15 -30.57
N ASN A 433 -31.45 5.73 -31.43
CA ASN A 433 -31.54 5.96 -32.88
C ASN A 433 -32.70 5.20 -33.54
N SER A 434 -33.13 4.06 -32.98
CA SER A 434 -34.31 3.30 -33.47
C SER A 434 -35.66 3.84 -32.99
N ARG A 435 -35.66 4.78 -32.03
CA ARG A 435 -36.88 5.47 -31.56
C ARG A 435 -37.11 6.82 -32.25
N GLU A 436 -36.10 7.32 -32.97
CA GLU A 436 -36.17 8.54 -33.79
C GLU A 436 -36.38 8.25 -35.29
N ALA A 437 -36.49 6.98 -35.68
CA ALA A 437 -36.89 6.52 -37.01
C ALA A 437 -38.27 5.86 -36.93
#